data_AF-F9DSD8-F1
#
_entry.id   AF-F9DSD8-F1
#
_cell.length_a   1.000
_cell.length_b   1.000
_cell.length_c   1.000
_cell.angle_alpha   90.00
_cell.angle_beta   90.00
_cell.angle_gamma   90.00
#
_symmetry.space_group_name_H-M   'P 1'
#
loop_
_entity.id
_entity.type
_entity.pdbx_description
1 polymer ?
#
loop_
_entity_poly.entity_id
_entity_poly.type
_entity_poly.pdbx_seq_one_letter_code
_entity_poly.pdbx_strand_id
1 'polypeptide(L)'
;MKKWVGLMCLSCLLVLGACANTDTNQLTIPELTDREKQILGTTSNQAFVFDYTADQKYKDVSIWLEKYEKGKKTAEPVSQFSTSLPGKLTSGGIVFTVVHTADQQVLFFTNVGDTDGFSGIQTQDTMPNGENLAMLWGTNPQESLPLSEEMLLASIIHTSTTEGVGTSSLSVDFYEQKEGYLEELKAKEYDVVYLLKASFKK
;
A
#
# COMPACT_ATOMS: atom_id res chain seq x y z
N MET A 1 51.47 -58.05 0.52
CA MET A 1 51.79 -56.60 0.44
C MET A 1 50.76 -55.95 -0.48
N LYS A 2 49.71 -55.34 0.10
CA LYS A 2 48.55 -54.78 -0.61
C LYS A 2 48.78 -53.28 -0.82
N LYS A 3 48.76 -52.82 -2.07
CA LYS A 3 48.94 -51.40 -2.43
C LYS A 3 47.62 -50.64 -2.25
N TRP A 4 47.69 -49.52 -1.56
CA TRP A 4 46.67 -48.49 -1.48
C TRP A 4 46.85 -47.47 -2.60
N VAL A 5 45.78 -47.16 -3.33
CA VAL A 5 45.50 -45.89 -4.04
C VAL A 5 43.98 -45.83 -4.05
N GLY A 6 43.29 -44.99 -3.29
CA GLY A 6 43.25 -43.54 -3.46
C GLY A 6 42.12 -43.19 -4.43
N LEU A 7 40.87 -43.13 -3.96
CA LEU A 7 39.77 -42.51 -4.71
C LEU A 7 39.01 -41.56 -3.78
N MET A 8 39.49 -40.33 -3.82
CA MET A 8 38.98 -39.14 -3.15
C MET A 8 38.04 -38.41 -4.13
N CYS A 9 36.91 -37.95 -3.60
CA CYS A 9 36.03 -36.89 -4.13
C CYS A 9 35.40 -37.08 -5.52
N LEU A 10 34.08 -37.28 -5.57
CA LEU A 10 33.22 -36.35 -6.31
C LEU A 10 31.76 -36.42 -5.84
N SER A 11 31.42 -35.46 -4.98
CA SER A 11 30.17 -34.70 -4.96
C SER A 11 28.96 -35.28 -5.71
N CYS A 12 27.97 -35.74 -4.96
CA CYS A 12 26.56 -35.53 -5.28
C CYS A 12 25.77 -35.41 -3.96
N LEU A 13 26.15 -34.43 -3.14
CA LEU A 13 25.21 -33.83 -2.19
C LEU A 13 24.26 -32.97 -3.02
N LEU A 14 23.26 -33.60 -3.62
CA LEU A 14 22.06 -32.92 -4.10
C LEU A 14 21.29 -32.46 -2.86
N VAL A 15 21.78 -31.41 -2.22
CA VAL A 15 20.95 -30.58 -1.37
C VAL A 15 20.05 -29.85 -2.36
N LEU A 16 18.91 -30.48 -2.68
CA LEU A 16 17.75 -29.77 -3.18
C LEU A 16 17.38 -28.80 -2.07
N GLY A 17 18.00 -27.62 -2.09
CA GLY A 17 17.45 -26.46 -1.41
C GLY A 17 16.06 -26.30 -1.99
N ALA A 18 15.05 -26.71 -1.23
CA ALA A 18 13.69 -26.31 -1.46
C ALA A 18 13.75 -24.79 -1.57
N CYS A 19 13.62 -24.27 -2.79
CA CYS A 19 13.27 -22.88 -2.98
C CYS A 19 11.96 -22.75 -2.21
N ALA A 20 12.01 -22.08 -1.06
CA ALA A 20 10.80 -21.62 -0.43
C ALA A 20 10.02 -20.92 -1.55
N ASN A 21 8.83 -21.40 -1.85
CA ASN A 21 7.87 -20.66 -2.66
C ASN A 21 7.64 -19.35 -1.90
N THR A 22 8.46 -18.36 -2.20
CA THR A 22 8.15 -16.98 -1.93
C THR A 22 7.00 -16.70 -2.87
N ASP A 23 5.83 -16.40 -2.30
CA ASP A 23 4.65 -16.09 -3.08
C ASP A 23 5.02 -14.92 -4.01
N THR A 24 5.14 -15.23 -5.30
CA THR A 24 5.65 -14.30 -6.33
C THR A 24 4.66 -13.19 -6.66
N ASN A 25 3.48 -13.21 -6.03
CA ASN A 25 2.36 -12.32 -6.29
C ASN A 25 1.90 -11.70 -4.97
N GLN A 26 2.62 -10.68 -4.53
CA GLN A 26 2.31 -10.00 -3.27
C GLN A 26 2.68 -8.53 -3.32
N LEU A 27 2.10 -7.78 -2.38
CA LEU A 27 2.42 -6.41 -2.05
C LEU A 27 2.99 -6.36 -0.62
N THR A 28 4.08 -5.62 -0.41
CA THR A 28 4.79 -5.51 0.88
C THR A 28 5.09 -4.05 1.20
N ILE A 29 5.28 -3.72 2.48
CA ILE A 29 5.75 -2.40 2.90
C ILE A 29 7.28 -2.43 2.97
N PRO A 30 7.99 -1.64 2.15
CA PRO A 30 9.45 -1.66 2.15
C PRO A 30 10.02 -0.93 3.37
N GLU A 31 11.23 -1.35 3.77
CA GLU A 31 12.05 -0.56 4.67
C GLU A 31 12.70 0.60 3.91
N LEU A 32 12.20 1.82 4.15
CA LEU A 32 12.75 3.01 3.53
C LEU A 32 14.09 3.41 4.15
N THR A 33 15.05 3.74 3.30
CA THR A 33 16.32 4.35 3.70
C THR A 33 16.10 5.75 4.27
N ASP A 34 17.06 6.25 5.06
CA ASP A 34 17.00 7.62 5.62
C ASP A 34 16.89 8.69 4.52
N ARG A 35 17.54 8.44 3.38
CA ARG A 35 17.47 9.32 2.22
C ARG A 35 16.06 9.35 1.62
N GLU A 36 15.41 8.21 1.46
CA GLU A 36 14.04 8.14 0.94
C GLU A 36 13.05 8.79 1.91
N LYS A 37 13.18 8.53 3.21
CA LYS A 37 12.39 9.19 4.26
C LYS A 37 12.54 10.71 4.20
N GLN A 38 13.77 11.22 4.03
CA GLN A 38 14.02 12.65 3.90
C GLN A 38 13.39 13.24 2.62
N ILE A 39 13.50 12.55 1.48
CA ILE A 39 12.88 13.02 0.23
C ILE A 39 11.36 13.07 0.36
N LEU A 40 10.73 12.01 0.86
CA LEU A 40 9.28 11.96 1.05
C LEU A 40 8.80 12.99 2.08
N GLY A 41 9.50 13.13 3.20
CA GLY A 41 9.16 14.08 4.27
C GLY A 41 9.37 15.56 3.91
N THR A 42 10.12 15.86 2.85
CA THR A 42 10.28 17.24 2.35
C THR A 42 9.34 17.58 1.21
N THR A 43 8.76 16.57 0.55
CA THR A 43 7.91 16.74 -0.64
C THR A 43 6.43 16.45 -0.38
N SER A 44 6.10 15.89 0.78
CA SER A 44 4.73 15.53 1.14
C SER A 44 4.47 15.67 2.64
N ASN A 45 3.20 15.87 3.00
CA ASN A 45 2.75 15.81 4.39
C ASN A 45 2.67 14.37 4.88
N GLN A 46 2.30 13.46 3.98
CA GLN A 46 2.28 12.02 4.23
C GLN A 46 2.61 11.26 2.95
N ALA A 47 3.33 10.15 3.09
CA ALA A 47 3.62 9.23 1.99
C ALA A 47 3.35 7.79 2.43
N PHE A 48 2.91 6.97 1.48
CA PHE A 48 2.72 5.53 1.62
C PHE A 48 3.43 4.87 0.45
N VAL A 49 4.30 3.91 0.77
CA VAL A 49 5.11 3.21 -0.22
C VAL A 49 4.84 1.73 -0.09
N PHE A 50 4.64 1.07 -1.21
CA PHE A 50 4.41 -0.36 -1.29
C PHE A 50 5.24 -0.94 -2.42
N ASP A 51 5.92 -2.05 -2.17
CA ASP A 51 6.55 -2.84 -3.22
C ASP A 51 5.56 -3.91 -3.67
N TYR A 52 5.53 -4.21 -4.96
CA TYR A 52 4.79 -5.35 -5.50
C TYR A 52 5.72 -6.27 -6.27
N THR A 53 5.41 -7.56 -6.24
CA THR A 53 5.88 -8.53 -7.24
C THR A 53 4.66 -9.14 -7.90
N ALA A 54 4.65 -9.16 -9.23
CA ALA A 54 3.55 -9.70 -10.03
C ALA A 54 4.10 -10.58 -11.16
N ASP A 55 3.54 -11.78 -11.29
CA ASP A 55 3.79 -12.68 -12.40
C ASP A 55 3.01 -12.26 -13.66
N GLN A 56 3.29 -12.94 -14.77
CA GLN A 56 2.68 -12.68 -16.07
C GLN A 56 1.16 -12.86 -16.13
N LYS A 57 0.52 -13.46 -15.09
CA LYS A 57 -0.93 -13.61 -15.06
C LYS A 57 -1.59 -12.27 -14.80
N TYR A 58 -0.96 -11.36 -14.06
CA TYR A 58 -1.52 -10.04 -13.80
C TYR A 58 -1.22 -9.09 -14.96
N LYS A 59 -2.25 -8.39 -15.42
CA LYS A 59 -2.24 -7.52 -16.61
C LYS A 59 -2.40 -6.07 -16.29
N ASP A 60 -3.09 -5.74 -15.21
CA ASP A 60 -3.37 -4.36 -14.83
C ASP A 60 -3.32 -4.20 -13.32
N VAL A 61 -2.88 -3.02 -12.90
CA VAL A 61 -3.02 -2.54 -11.54
C VAL A 61 -3.87 -1.29 -11.54
N SER A 62 -4.90 -1.28 -10.68
CA SER A 62 -5.74 -0.12 -10.42
C SER A 62 -5.57 0.31 -8.97
N ILE A 63 -5.46 1.60 -8.74
CA ILE A 63 -5.40 2.21 -7.42
C ILE A 63 -6.46 3.29 -7.35
N TRP A 64 -7.22 3.34 -6.27
CA TRP A 64 -8.23 4.35 -6.08
C TRP A 64 -8.32 4.80 -4.62
N LEU A 65 -8.83 6.01 -4.45
CA LEU A 65 -9.04 6.65 -3.16
C LEU A 65 -10.54 6.79 -2.93
N GLU A 66 -11.08 5.99 -2.00
CA GLU A 66 -12.46 6.15 -1.56
C GLU A 66 -12.51 7.23 -0.48
N LYS A 67 -13.57 8.04 -0.48
CA LYS A 67 -13.84 9.04 0.56
C LYS A 67 -15.10 8.68 1.33
N TYR A 68 -15.03 8.87 2.63
CA TYR A 68 -16.13 8.70 3.55
C TYR A 68 -16.28 9.99 4.36
N GLU A 69 -17.49 10.53 4.41
CA GLU A 69 -17.83 11.70 5.23
C GLU A 69 -18.79 11.25 6.32
N LYS A 70 -18.43 11.44 7.59
CA LYS A 70 -19.23 11.01 8.75
C LYS A 70 -19.67 9.54 8.64
N GLY A 71 -18.73 8.68 8.28
CA GLY A 71 -18.93 7.24 8.10
C GLY A 71 -19.73 6.83 6.84
N LYS A 72 -20.08 7.75 5.95
CA LYS A 72 -20.81 7.47 4.70
C LYS A 72 -19.93 7.65 3.47
N LYS A 73 -19.86 6.63 2.61
CA LYS A 73 -19.09 6.67 1.37
C LYS A 73 -19.65 7.72 0.41
N THR A 74 -18.78 8.50 -0.23
CA THR A 74 -19.16 9.40 -1.34
C THR A 74 -19.47 8.60 -2.61
N ALA A 75 -20.21 9.20 -3.54
CA ALA A 75 -20.68 8.49 -4.74
C ALA A 75 -19.52 8.04 -5.66
N GLU A 76 -18.53 8.92 -5.86
CA GLU A 76 -17.37 8.65 -6.71
C GLU A 76 -16.08 8.60 -5.88
N PRO A 77 -15.09 7.80 -6.30
CA PRO A 77 -13.76 7.86 -5.72
C PRO A 77 -13.13 9.22 -6.03
N VAL A 78 -12.36 9.74 -5.07
CA VAL A 78 -11.63 11.01 -5.23
C VAL A 78 -10.53 10.89 -6.28
N SER A 79 -9.96 9.69 -6.39
CA SER A 79 -8.91 9.38 -7.34
C SER A 79 -9.10 7.96 -7.84
N GLN A 80 -8.86 7.75 -9.13
CA GLN A 80 -8.76 6.43 -9.71
C GLN A 80 -7.70 6.45 -10.82
N PHE A 81 -6.77 5.51 -10.73
CA PHE A 81 -5.65 5.35 -11.64
C PHE A 81 -5.52 3.88 -12.00
N SER A 82 -5.31 3.59 -13.29
CA SER A 82 -5.06 2.24 -13.77
C SER A 82 -3.93 2.27 -14.77
N THR A 83 -3.02 1.29 -14.68
CA THR A 83 -1.96 1.08 -15.66
C THR A 83 -1.77 -0.40 -15.92
N SER A 84 -1.36 -0.73 -17.14
CA SER A 84 -1.03 -2.10 -17.50
C SER A 84 0.34 -2.49 -16.96
N LEU A 85 0.44 -3.77 -16.57
CA LEU A 85 1.68 -4.41 -16.17
C LEU A 85 2.39 -5.01 -17.39
N PRO A 86 3.72 -5.18 -17.35
CA PRO A 86 4.50 -5.60 -18.52
C PRO A 86 4.24 -7.01 -19.06
N GLY A 87 3.38 -7.81 -18.41
CA GLY A 87 3.06 -9.19 -18.82
C GLY A 87 4.21 -10.19 -18.65
N LYS A 88 5.20 -9.85 -17.83
CA LYS A 88 6.34 -10.68 -17.38
C LYS A 88 6.42 -10.61 -15.85
N LEU A 89 7.22 -11.48 -15.23
CA LEU A 89 7.56 -11.33 -13.82
C LEU A 89 8.18 -9.93 -13.59
N THR A 90 7.53 -9.14 -12.75
CA THR A 90 7.86 -7.73 -12.54
C THR A 90 7.86 -7.43 -11.05
N SER A 91 8.89 -6.74 -10.60
CA SER A 91 8.93 -6.11 -9.27
C SER A 91 8.90 -4.60 -9.46
N GLY A 92 8.03 -3.91 -8.71
CA GLY A 92 7.86 -2.48 -8.82
C GLY A 92 7.37 -1.87 -7.52
N GLY A 93 7.11 -0.57 -7.55
CA GLY A 93 6.67 0.22 -6.42
C GLY A 93 5.38 0.99 -6.72
N ILE A 94 4.57 1.14 -5.68
CA ILE A 94 3.44 2.04 -5.61
C ILE A 94 3.80 3.12 -4.60
N VAL A 95 3.73 4.39 -5.01
CA VAL A 95 3.94 5.54 -4.13
C VAL A 95 2.68 6.40 -4.15
N PHE A 96 2.07 6.53 -2.98
CA PHE A 96 0.95 7.44 -2.76
C PHE A 96 1.38 8.57 -1.82
N THR A 97 1.21 9.82 -2.22
CA THR A 97 1.55 10.97 -1.36
C THR A 97 0.40 11.94 -1.23
N VAL A 98 0.39 12.63 -0.10
CA VAL A 98 -0.61 13.63 0.28
C VAL A 98 0.11 14.94 0.55
N VAL A 99 -0.36 16.00 -0.10
CA VAL A 99 0.19 17.36 0.04
C VAL A 99 -0.93 18.32 0.41
N HIS A 100 -0.73 19.03 1.50
CA HIS A 100 -1.58 20.10 1.98
C HIS A 100 -1.14 21.41 1.37
N THR A 101 -2.08 22.12 0.77
CA THR A 101 -1.84 23.42 0.16
C THR A 101 -2.31 24.56 1.07
N ALA A 102 -1.82 25.77 0.83
CA ALA A 102 -2.26 26.95 1.55
C ALA A 102 -3.74 27.30 1.28
N ASP A 103 -4.27 26.89 0.12
CA ASP A 103 -5.63 27.20 -0.34
C ASP A 103 -6.69 26.22 0.19
N GLN A 104 -6.42 25.54 1.31
CA GLN A 104 -7.29 24.51 1.90
C GLN A 104 -7.62 23.36 0.95
N GLN A 105 -6.71 23.04 0.02
CA GLN A 105 -6.81 21.87 -0.83
C GLN A 105 -5.85 20.79 -0.38
N VAL A 106 -6.25 19.54 -0.57
CA VAL A 106 -5.40 18.36 -0.44
C VAL A 106 -5.14 17.79 -1.83
N LEU A 107 -3.86 17.65 -2.17
CA LEU A 107 -3.41 17.00 -3.40
C LEU A 107 -3.01 15.57 -3.09
N PHE A 108 -3.46 14.66 -3.93
CA PHE A 108 -3.12 13.25 -3.89
C PHE A 108 -2.34 12.90 -5.14
N PHE A 109 -1.17 12.30 -4.96
CA PHE A 109 -0.36 11.78 -6.06
C PHE A 109 -0.29 10.27 -5.93
N THR A 110 -0.63 9.56 -6.99
CA THR A 110 -0.51 8.10 -7.06
C THR A 110 0.44 7.77 -8.19
N ASN A 111 1.51 7.05 -7.89
CA ASN A 111 2.47 6.58 -8.88
C ASN A 111 2.63 5.07 -8.77
N VAL A 112 2.72 4.42 -9.92
CA VAL A 112 3.07 3.01 -10.07
C VAL A 112 4.24 2.94 -11.03
N GLY A 113 5.31 2.26 -10.65
CA GLY A 113 6.45 2.09 -11.53
C GLY A 113 7.26 0.86 -11.22
N ASP A 114 8.14 0.53 -12.15
CA ASP A 114 9.15 -0.50 -12.06
C ASP A 114 10.48 0.03 -12.60
N THR A 115 11.42 -0.85 -12.93
CA THR A 115 12.72 -0.45 -13.49
C THR A 115 12.63 0.16 -14.90
N ASP A 116 11.56 -0.13 -15.64
CA ASP A 116 11.37 0.30 -17.02
C ASP A 116 10.66 1.67 -17.11
N GLY A 117 9.96 2.09 -16.06
CA GLY A 117 9.39 3.43 -15.94
C GLY A 117 8.33 3.55 -14.85
N PHE A 118 7.67 4.72 -14.79
CA PHE A 118 6.52 4.94 -13.91
C PHE A 118 5.39 5.65 -14.64
N SER A 119 4.19 5.48 -14.13
CA SER A 119 2.98 6.19 -14.53
C SER A 119 2.23 6.63 -13.29
N GLY A 120 1.57 7.77 -13.34
CA GLY A 120 0.86 8.27 -12.18
C GLY A 120 -0.19 9.31 -12.51
N ILE A 121 -0.97 9.66 -11.50
CA ILE A 121 -1.99 10.70 -11.56
C ILE A 121 -1.82 11.64 -10.38
N GLN A 122 -2.21 12.89 -10.60
CA GLN A 122 -2.46 13.86 -9.55
C GLN A 122 -3.96 14.16 -9.52
N THR A 123 -4.53 14.12 -8.33
CA THR A 123 -5.92 14.51 -8.08
C THR A 123 -5.97 15.47 -6.91
N GLN A 124 -7.03 16.27 -6.83
CA GLN A 124 -7.22 17.24 -5.76
C GLN A 124 -8.60 17.04 -5.13
N ASP A 125 -8.68 17.27 -3.83
CA ASP A 125 -9.94 17.41 -3.10
C ASP A 125 -9.87 18.64 -2.20
N THR A 126 -11.03 19.09 -1.74
CA THR A 126 -11.13 20.14 -0.74
C THR A 126 -10.85 19.55 0.64
N MET A 127 -10.04 20.22 1.45
CA MET A 127 -9.86 19.82 2.83
C MET A 127 -11.20 19.82 3.56
N PRO A 128 -11.40 18.92 4.53
CA PRO A 128 -12.59 18.96 5.37
C PRO A 128 -12.64 20.29 6.13
N ASN A 129 -13.81 20.92 6.17
CA ASN A 129 -14.01 22.14 6.95
C ASN A 129 -14.03 21.82 8.45
N GLY A 130 -13.23 22.50 9.25
CA GLY A 130 -13.23 22.39 10.71
C GLY A 130 -12.05 23.12 11.34
N GLU A 131 -12.27 23.79 12.47
CA GLU A 131 -11.17 24.34 13.26
C GLU A 131 -10.40 23.20 13.94
N ASN A 132 -9.07 23.21 13.87
CA ASN A 132 -8.19 22.25 14.54
C ASN A 132 -8.41 20.76 14.21
N LEU A 133 -8.62 20.42 12.94
CA LEU A 133 -8.66 19.01 12.51
C LEU A 133 -7.29 18.34 12.70
N ALA A 134 -7.29 17.23 13.43
CA ALA A 134 -6.15 16.33 13.49
C ALA A 134 -6.15 15.39 12.27
N MET A 135 -4.96 15.10 11.75
CA MET A 135 -4.75 14.07 10.75
C MET A 135 -4.16 12.82 11.41
N LEU A 136 -4.84 11.69 11.27
CA LEU A 136 -4.35 10.37 11.61
C LEU A 136 -4.14 9.57 10.32
N TRP A 137 -3.23 8.61 10.35
CA TRP A 137 -3.00 7.73 9.21
C TRP A 137 -2.63 6.33 9.66
N GLY A 138 -2.79 5.35 8.77
CA GLY A 138 -2.34 4.00 9.00
C GLY A 138 -2.16 3.24 7.69
N THR A 139 -1.27 2.26 7.71
CA THR A 139 -1.10 1.26 6.65
C THR A 139 -1.69 -0.07 7.08
N ASN A 140 -2.01 -0.92 6.12
CA ASN A 140 -2.32 -2.30 6.40
C ASN A 140 -1.18 -2.95 7.22
N PRO A 141 -1.47 -3.52 8.40
CA PRO A 141 -0.44 -4.02 9.30
C PRO A 141 0.12 -5.39 8.89
N GLN A 142 -0.45 -6.03 7.86
CA GLN A 142 0.06 -7.30 7.35
C GLN A 142 1.42 -7.08 6.66
N GLU A 143 2.41 -7.94 6.98
CA GLU A 143 3.76 -7.87 6.40
C GLU A 143 3.74 -8.03 4.86
N SER A 144 2.79 -8.83 4.37
CA SER A 144 2.54 -9.04 2.94
C SER A 144 1.05 -9.21 2.67
N LEU A 145 0.61 -8.69 1.53
CA LEU A 145 -0.74 -8.83 1.00
C LEU A 145 -0.68 -9.64 -0.30
N PRO A 146 -1.31 -10.82 -0.39
CA PRO A 146 -1.45 -11.51 -1.65
C PRO A 146 -2.18 -10.63 -2.67
N LEU A 147 -1.69 -10.58 -3.92
CA LEU A 147 -2.34 -9.77 -4.95
C LEU A 147 -3.79 -10.25 -5.16
N SER A 148 -4.73 -9.32 -5.06
CA SER A 148 -6.16 -9.55 -5.26
C SER A 148 -6.80 -8.39 -6.01
N GLU A 149 -8.07 -8.56 -6.39
CA GLU A 149 -8.84 -7.51 -7.05
C GLU A 149 -9.33 -6.41 -6.09
N GLU A 150 -9.22 -6.62 -4.78
CA GLU A 150 -9.64 -5.63 -3.79
C GLU A 150 -8.76 -5.76 -2.54
N MET A 151 -7.84 -4.81 -2.38
CA MET A 151 -6.95 -4.70 -1.23
C MET A 151 -7.09 -3.32 -0.61
N LEU A 152 -7.20 -3.26 0.72
CA LEU A 152 -7.10 -2.02 1.48
C LEU A 152 -5.66 -1.80 1.93
N LEU A 153 -5.01 -0.75 1.42
CA LEU A 153 -3.59 -0.51 1.61
C LEU A 153 -3.30 0.47 2.74
N ALA A 154 -4.06 1.56 2.81
CA ALA A 154 -3.85 2.63 3.80
C ALA A 154 -5.12 3.42 4.09
N SER A 155 -5.10 4.15 5.19
CA SER A 155 -6.13 5.11 5.60
C SER A 155 -5.52 6.45 5.97
N ILE A 156 -6.27 7.51 5.68
CA ILE A 156 -6.03 8.87 6.18
C ILE A 156 -7.34 9.36 6.79
N ILE A 157 -7.27 9.88 8.00
CA ILE A 157 -8.43 10.29 8.78
C ILE A 157 -8.25 11.73 9.21
N HIS A 158 -9.26 12.54 8.96
CA HIS A 158 -9.40 13.86 9.53
C HIS A 158 -10.48 13.81 10.60
N THR A 159 -10.15 14.31 11.79
CA THR A 159 -11.07 14.32 12.92
C THR A 159 -10.90 15.58 13.77
N SER A 160 -12.03 16.16 14.16
CA SER A 160 -12.14 17.25 15.14
C SER A 160 -12.12 16.74 16.58
N THR A 161 -12.35 15.44 16.78
CA THR A 161 -12.31 14.77 18.09
C THR A 161 -11.02 13.98 18.23
N THR A 162 -10.12 14.45 19.11
CA THR A 162 -8.89 13.72 19.48
C THR A 162 -9.00 13.07 20.87
N GLU A 163 -10.08 13.35 21.62
CA GLU A 163 -10.32 12.73 22.93
C GLU A 163 -10.63 11.24 22.77
N GLY A 164 -9.84 10.38 23.42
CA GLY A 164 -10.06 8.93 23.43
C GLY A 164 -9.69 8.19 22.14
N VAL A 165 -9.21 8.88 21.10
CA VAL A 165 -8.75 8.24 19.87
C VAL A 165 -7.35 7.68 20.08
N GLY A 166 -7.23 6.34 20.05
CA GLY A 166 -5.94 5.67 20.12
C GLY A 166 -4.99 6.13 19.01
N THR A 167 -3.68 6.02 19.23
CA THR A 167 -2.65 6.40 18.25
C THR A 167 -2.74 5.61 16.93
N SER A 168 -3.49 4.50 16.88
CA SER A 168 -3.81 3.78 15.64
C SER A 168 -5.18 4.18 15.09
N SER A 169 -5.21 4.56 13.81
CA SER A 169 -6.39 5.08 13.12
C SER A 169 -7.53 4.05 13.05
N LEU A 170 -7.25 2.82 12.61
CA LEU A 170 -8.23 1.76 12.40
C LEU A 170 -7.72 0.41 12.91
N SER A 171 -8.63 -0.50 13.26
CA SER A 171 -8.30 -1.83 13.75
C SER A 171 -7.64 -2.72 12.69
N VAL A 172 -6.95 -3.78 13.09
CA VAL A 172 -6.43 -4.79 12.14
C VAL A 172 -7.57 -5.43 11.35
N ASP A 173 -8.69 -5.72 12.02
CA ASP A 173 -9.90 -6.28 11.41
C ASP A 173 -10.46 -5.37 10.29
N PHE A 174 -10.24 -4.06 10.40
CA PHE A 174 -10.59 -3.10 9.36
C PHE A 174 -9.80 -3.34 8.07
N TYR A 175 -8.48 -3.50 8.19
CA TYR A 175 -7.59 -3.73 7.06
C TYR A 175 -7.76 -5.13 6.44
N GLU A 176 -8.17 -6.10 7.25
CA GLU A 176 -8.56 -7.45 6.79
C GLU A 176 -9.95 -7.48 6.13
N GLN A 177 -10.67 -6.35 6.13
CA GLN A 177 -11.99 -6.20 5.53
C GLN A 177 -12.99 -7.26 6.02
N LYS A 178 -12.93 -7.62 7.32
CA LYS A 178 -13.87 -8.56 7.94
C LYS A 178 -15.31 -8.05 7.87
N GLU A 179 -16.28 -8.95 7.98
CA GLU A 179 -17.69 -8.59 7.93
C GLU A 179 -18.01 -7.43 8.91
N GLY A 180 -18.66 -6.38 8.40
CA GLY A 180 -19.00 -5.19 9.20
C GLY A 180 -17.85 -4.21 9.44
N TYR A 181 -16.68 -4.37 8.81
CA TYR A 181 -15.53 -3.47 9.05
C TYR A 181 -15.85 -1.97 8.87
N LEU A 182 -16.71 -1.63 7.92
CA LEU A 182 -17.14 -0.24 7.68
C LEU A 182 -17.97 0.36 8.83
N GLU A 183 -18.54 -0.47 9.70
CA GLU A 183 -19.24 0.02 10.90
C GLU A 183 -18.27 0.70 11.87
N GLU A 184 -16.97 0.37 11.84
CA GLU A 184 -15.94 1.08 12.60
C GLU A 184 -15.88 2.56 12.22
N LEU A 185 -16.03 2.90 10.93
CA LEU A 185 -16.01 4.29 10.47
C LEU A 185 -17.19 5.09 11.00
N LYS A 186 -18.36 4.44 11.14
CA LYS A 186 -19.56 5.06 11.69
C LYS A 186 -19.47 5.22 13.20
N ALA A 187 -18.95 4.21 13.88
CA ALA A 187 -18.84 4.18 15.34
C ALA A 187 -17.84 5.22 15.89
N LYS A 188 -16.79 5.52 15.12
CA LYS A 188 -15.73 6.46 15.54
C LYS A 188 -15.99 7.93 15.18
N GLU A 189 -17.11 8.22 14.51
CA GLU A 189 -17.56 9.59 14.19
C GLU A 189 -16.52 10.48 13.50
N TYR A 190 -15.64 9.89 12.68
CA TYR A 190 -14.64 10.65 11.94
C TYR A 190 -15.28 11.63 10.95
N ASP A 191 -14.71 12.84 10.85
CA ASP A 191 -15.21 13.86 9.92
C ASP A 191 -15.04 13.40 8.47
N VAL A 192 -13.81 13.04 8.10
CA VAL A 192 -13.49 12.53 6.76
C VAL A 192 -12.46 11.40 6.84
N VAL A 193 -12.73 10.31 6.12
CA VAL A 193 -11.81 9.19 5.97
C VAL A 193 -11.54 8.94 4.49
N TYR A 194 -10.26 8.88 4.13
CA TYR A 194 -9.80 8.44 2.83
C TYR A 194 -9.23 7.03 2.95
N LEU A 195 -9.67 6.11 2.11
CA LEU A 195 -9.18 4.74 2.04
C LEU A 195 -8.46 4.52 0.71
N LEU A 196 -7.15 4.24 0.76
CA LEU A 196 -6.36 3.90 -0.40
C LEU A 196 -6.50 2.40 -0.68
N LYS A 197 -6.99 2.06 -1.86
CA LYS A 197 -7.25 0.68 -2.28
C LYS A 197 -6.54 0.36 -3.58
N ALA A 198 -6.23 -0.92 -3.78
CA ALA A 198 -5.63 -1.43 -4.99
C ALA A 198 -6.27 -2.72 -5.48
N SER A 199 -6.15 -2.96 -6.79
CA SER A 199 -6.66 -4.12 -7.50
C SER A 199 -5.64 -4.56 -8.53
N PHE A 200 -5.22 -5.82 -8.49
CA PHE A 200 -4.40 -6.43 -9.50
C PHE A 200 -5.27 -7.42 -10.28
N LYS A 201 -5.49 -7.14 -11.57
CA LYS A 201 -6.35 -7.94 -12.45
C LYS A 201 -5.53 -8.88 -13.33
N LYS A 202 -6.09 -10.06 -13.62
CA LYS A 202 -5.49 -11.08 -14.48
C LYS A 202 -5.91 -10.97 -15.95
#